data_AF-A0A7S1YEZ1-F1
#
_entry.id   AF-A0A7S1YEZ1-F1
#
_cell.length_a   1.000
_cell.length_b   1.000
_cell.length_c   1.000
_cell.angle_alpha   90.00
_cell.angle_beta   90.00
_cell.angle_gamma   90.00
#
_symmetry.space_group_name_H-M   'P 1'
#
loop_
_entity.id
_entity.type
_entity.pdbx_description
1 polymer ?
#
loop_
_entity_poly.entity_id
_entity_poly.type
_entity_poly.pdbx_seq_one_letter_code
_entity_poly.pdbx_strand_id
1 'polypeptide(L)'
;RVFDRKRQVLVLNYDELKSDPDTFFGRIRTFLGLSSLQPLSSEEGFSEEQEEAINNQSVDIARETVPEENSVPCEQKQARPFCGETYEKLRKLYSKTNKQFYDLLEANPGPEMEQRPFPRFSTTECVEDDKR
;
A
#
# COMPACT_ATOMS: atom_id res chain seq x y z
N ARG A 1 24.85 14.80 3.34
CA ARG A 1 23.68 14.66 2.43
C ARG A 1 22.47 15.18 3.19
N VAL A 2 21.74 16.15 2.65
CA VAL A 2 20.51 16.66 3.27
C VAL A 2 19.41 15.64 2.99
N PHE A 3 18.64 15.29 4.01
CA PHE A 3 17.47 14.42 3.87
C PHE A 3 16.37 15.19 3.13
N ASP A 4 15.89 14.66 2.01
CA ASP A 4 14.80 15.25 1.21
C ASP A 4 13.63 14.27 1.18
N ARG A 5 12.64 14.51 2.05
CA ARG A 5 11.46 13.65 2.15
C ARG A 5 10.73 13.50 0.82
N LYS A 6 10.70 14.54 -0.02
CA LYS A 6 9.97 14.53 -1.30
C LYS A 6 10.48 13.50 -2.29
N ARG A 7 11.64 12.91 -2.07
CA ARG A 7 12.25 11.93 -2.99
C ARG A 7 12.66 10.63 -2.31
N GLN A 8 12.79 10.64 -0.98
CA GLN A 8 13.42 9.55 -0.25
C GLN A 8 12.44 8.70 0.55
N VAL A 9 11.28 9.25 0.92
CA VAL A 9 10.30 8.53 1.75
C VAL A 9 8.89 8.77 1.22
N LEU A 10 8.18 7.67 0.96
CA LEU A 10 6.75 7.64 0.68
C LEU A 10 6.03 7.01 1.87
N VAL A 11 5.07 7.71 2.46
CA VAL A 11 4.19 7.16 3.50
C VAL A 11 2.87 6.76 2.85
N LEU A 12 2.39 5.54 3.13
CA LEU A 12 1.15 5.02 2.57
C LEU A 12 0.18 4.61 3.67
N ASN A 13 -1.12 4.84 3.45
CA ASN A 13 -2.16 4.27 4.29
C ASN A 13 -2.40 2.80 3.91
N TYR A 14 -2.29 1.91 4.88
CA TYR A 14 -2.58 0.49 4.71
C TYR A 14 -4.04 0.21 4.34
N ASP A 15 -4.99 1.05 4.78
CA ASP A 15 -6.40 0.84 4.45
C ASP A 15 -6.67 1.05 2.94
N GLU A 16 -5.87 1.88 2.25
CA GLU A 16 -5.95 2.04 0.79
C GLU A 16 -5.62 0.73 0.07
N LEU A 17 -4.66 -0.05 0.57
CA LEU A 17 -4.34 -1.37 -0.01
C LEU A 17 -5.55 -2.32 0.04
N LYS A 18 -6.41 -2.21 1.05
CA LYS A 18 -7.60 -3.05 1.18
C LYS A 18 -8.75 -2.57 0.30
N SER A 19 -8.95 -1.25 0.18
CA SER A 19 -10.09 -0.67 -0.54
C SER A 19 -9.82 -0.44 -2.02
N ASP A 20 -8.59 -0.09 -2.38
CA ASP A 20 -8.14 0.28 -3.72
C ASP A 20 -6.64 -0.12 -3.91
N PRO A 21 -6.37 -1.42 -4.10
CA PRO A 21 -5.01 -1.92 -4.27
C PRO A 21 -4.31 -1.35 -5.51
N ASP A 22 -5.06 -1.08 -6.58
CA ASP A 22 -4.50 -0.55 -7.83
C ASP A 22 -3.93 0.86 -7.64
N THR A 23 -4.67 1.74 -6.97
CA THR A 23 -4.14 3.06 -6.60
C THR A 23 -2.94 2.93 -5.66
N PHE A 24 -3.02 2.07 -4.64
CA PHE A 24 -1.91 1.86 -3.69
C PHE A 24 -0.62 1.44 -4.40
N PHE A 25 -0.68 0.42 -5.27
CA PHE A 25 0.48 -0.02 -6.06
C PHE A 25 0.89 0.98 -7.12
N GLY A 26 -0.05 1.73 -7.70
CA GLY A 26 0.22 2.83 -8.62
C GLY A 26 1.09 3.91 -7.99
N ARG A 27 0.86 4.27 -6.72
CA ARG A 27 1.72 5.19 -5.95
C ARG A 27 3.12 4.62 -5.79
N ILE A 28 3.26 3.35 -5.42
CA ILE A 28 4.57 2.69 -5.26
C ILE A 28 5.34 2.69 -6.58
N ARG A 29 4.70 2.26 -7.68
CA ARG A 29 5.33 2.23 -9.00
C ARG A 29 5.79 3.63 -9.40
N THR A 30 4.95 4.65 -9.20
CA THR A 30 5.29 6.03 -9.55
C THR A 30 6.45 6.56 -8.70
N PHE A 31 6.47 6.27 -7.41
CA PHE A 31 7.55 6.69 -6.52
C PHE A 31 8.90 6.05 -6.87
N LEU A 32 8.88 4.80 -7.32
CA LEU A 32 10.07 4.08 -7.78
C LEU A 32 10.48 4.44 -9.21
N GLY A 33 9.74 5.33 -9.90
CA GLY A 33 10.01 5.69 -11.30
C GLY A 33 9.65 4.59 -12.31
N LEU A 34 8.74 3.68 -11.93
CA LEU A 34 8.29 2.52 -12.71
C LEU A 34 6.96 2.76 -13.44
N SER A 35 6.49 4.01 -13.56
CA SER A 35 5.20 4.34 -14.18
C SER A 35 5.08 3.92 -15.65
N SER A 36 6.20 3.63 -16.33
CA SER A 36 6.22 3.09 -17.69
C SER A 36 6.03 1.58 -17.76
N LEU A 37 6.12 0.85 -16.64
CA LEU A 37 5.89 -0.58 -16.59
C LEU A 37 4.38 -0.82 -16.50
N GLN A 38 3.83 -1.45 -17.54
CA GLN A 38 2.41 -1.79 -17.59
C GLN A 38 2.00 -2.60 -16.35
N PRO A 39 0.74 -2.48 -15.90
CA PRO A 39 0.23 -3.27 -14.80
C PRO A 39 0.45 -4.77 -15.05
N LEU A 40 1.01 -5.46 -14.05
CA LEU A 40 0.96 -6.92 -13.97
C LEU A 40 -0.45 -7.34 -13.56
N SER A 41 -1.45 -7.08 -14.41
CA SER A 41 -2.76 -7.70 -14.27
C SER A 41 -2.80 -8.94 -15.16
N SER A 42 -2.95 -10.08 -14.50
CA SER A 42 -3.40 -11.34 -15.06
C SER A 42 -4.71 -11.14 -15.82
N GLU A 43 -4.93 -11.98 -16.85
CA GLU A 43 -6.17 -12.10 -17.63
C GLU A 43 -6.35 -11.05 -18.76
N GLU A 44 -5.58 -11.17 -19.85
CA GLU A 44 -6.14 -10.89 -21.18
C GLU A 44 -5.72 -12.01 -22.14
N GLY A 45 -6.73 -12.69 -22.69
CA GLY A 45 -6.56 -13.70 -23.73
C GLY A 45 -5.98 -13.06 -24.98
N PHE A 46 -4.85 -13.60 -25.42
CA PHE A 46 -4.26 -13.28 -26.71
C PHE A 46 -5.16 -13.82 -27.83
N SER A 47 -5.73 -12.94 -28.65
CA SER A 47 -5.92 -13.26 -30.06
C SER A 47 -4.63 -12.88 -30.78
N GLU A 48 -4.03 -13.90 -31.40
CA GLU A 48 -2.86 -13.81 -32.26
C GLU A 48 -3.07 -12.77 -33.34
N GLU A 49 -2.11 -11.84 -33.47
CA GLU A 49 -1.64 -11.18 -34.70
C GLU A 49 -1.14 -9.77 -34.35
N GLN A 50 0.14 -9.68 -33.96
CA GLN A 50 1.09 -8.65 -34.42
C GLN A 50 2.44 -8.84 -33.67
N GLU A 51 3.18 -9.85 -34.11
CA GLU A 51 4.64 -9.80 -34.07
C GLU A 51 5.11 -8.77 -35.11
N GLU A 52 5.80 -7.71 -34.70
CA GLU A 52 7.12 -7.33 -35.24
C GLU A 52 7.67 -6.06 -34.58
N ALA A 53 8.98 -6.09 -34.30
CA ALA A 53 9.81 -5.09 -33.61
C ALA A 53 9.53 -4.99 -32.10
N ILE A 54 10.35 -5.56 -31.21
CA ILE A 54 11.74 -5.17 -30.96
C ILE A 54 12.57 -6.41 -30.64
N ASN A 55 13.43 -6.77 -31.58
CA ASN A 55 14.48 -7.78 -31.42
C ASN A 55 15.78 -7.08 -30.94
N ASN A 56 16.53 -7.76 -30.08
CA ASN A 56 17.93 -7.51 -29.70
C ASN A 56 18.21 -6.59 -28.50
N GLN A 57 17.89 -7.06 -27.29
CA GLN A 57 18.90 -7.01 -26.21
C GLN A 57 18.69 -8.18 -25.25
N SER A 58 19.47 -9.23 -25.47
CA SER A 58 19.52 -10.44 -24.65
C SER A 58 19.97 -10.08 -23.23
N VAL A 59 19.02 -10.01 -22.31
CA VAL A 59 19.27 -10.22 -20.89
C VAL A 59 18.50 -11.48 -20.55
N ASP A 60 19.23 -12.56 -20.32
CA ASP A 60 18.71 -13.83 -19.84
C ASP A 60 18.06 -13.63 -18.46
N ILE A 61 16.80 -13.19 -18.44
CA ILE A 61 15.94 -13.34 -17.28
C ILE A 61 15.29 -14.70 -17.47
N ALA A 62 15.96 -15.73 -16.97
CA ALA A 62 15.30 -16.99 -16.69
C ALA A 62 13.98 -16.68 -15.98
N ARG A 63 12.86 -17.04 -16.61
CA ARG A 63 11.57 -17.12 -15.93
C ARG A 63 11.72 -18.16 -14.85
N GLU A 64 12.13 -17.71 -13.67
CA GLU A 64 11.92 -18.48 -12.46
C GLU A 64 10.41 -18.44 -12.22
N THR A 65 9.72 -19.39 -12.84
CA THR A 65 8.36 -19.76 -12.49
C THR A 65 8.44 -20.12 -11.02
N VAL A 66 8.03 -19.19 -10.16
CA VAL A 66 7.87 -19.48 -8.73
C VAL A 66 6.92 -20.67 -8.66
N PRO A 67 7.35 -21.84 -8.17
CA PRO A 67 6.44 -22.95 -8.01
C PRO A 67 5.31 -22.49 -7.09
N GLU A 68 4.08 -22.73 -7.56
CA GLU A 68 2.80 -22.40 -6.90
C GLU A 68 2.67 -23.02 -5.49
N GLU A 69 3.65 -23.81 -5.05
CA GLU A 69 3.70 -24.49 -3.75
C GLU A 69 4.21 -23.62 -2.59
N ASN A 70 4.72 -22.41 -2.83
CA ASN A 70 5.23 -21.53 -1.77
C ASN A 70 4.37 -20.28 -1.51
N SER A 71 3.14 -20.22 -2.02
CA SER A 71 2.19 -19.21 -1.55
C SER A 71 1.83 -19.56 -0.11
N VAL A 72 2.60 -19.06 0.85
CA VAL A 72 2.19 -19.06 2.25
C VAL A 72 0.84 -18.33 2.27
N PRO A 73 -0.25 -19.00 2.65
CA PRO A 73 -1.53 -18.31 2.80
C PRO A 73 -1.28 -17.20 3.80
N CYS A 74 -1.40 -15.95 3.35
CA CYS A 74 -1.41 -14.85 4.29
C CYS A 74 -2.66 -15.05 5.12
N GLU A 75 -2.51 -15.62 6.32
CA GLU A 75 -3.58 -15.71 7.29
C GLU A 75 -4.01 -14.26 7.57
N GLN A 76 -5.04 -13.82 6.87
CA GLN A 76 -5.78 -12.63 7.22
C GLN A 76 -6.41 -12.93 8.56
N LYS A 77 -5.64 -12.70 9.64
CA LYS A 77 -6.14 -12.74 11.00
C LYS A 77 -7.24 -11.70 11.03
N GLN A 78 -8.49 -12.18 10.99
CA GLN A 78 -9.66 -11.32 11.07
C GLN A 78 -9.53 -10.53 12.38
N ALA A 79 -9.07 -9.29 12.27
CA ALA A 79 -9.06 -8.37 13.38
C ALA A 79 -10.53 -8.06 13.64
N ARG A 80 -11.11 -8.74 14.63
CA ARG A 80 -12.40 -8.32 15.16
C ARG A 80 -12.23 -6.87 15.62
N PRO A 81 -13.21 -5.97 15.39
CA PRO A 81 -13.17 -4.64 15.97
C PRO A 81 -13.02 -4.80 17.48
N PHE A 82 -11.81 -4.52 17.96
CA PHE A 82 -11.44 -4.75 19.34
C PHE A 82 -11.98 -3.57 20.14
N CYS A 83 -13.16 -3.75 20.69
CA CYS A 83 -13.88 -2.75 21.45
C CYS A 83 -13.79 -3.09 22.93
N GLY A 84 -13.18 -2.19 23.70
CA GLY A 84 -12.98 -2.38 25.13
C GLY A 84 -11.99 -1.40 25.73
N GLU A 85 -11.85 -1.44 27.05
CA GLU A 85 -10.99 -0.49 27.79
C GLU A 85 -9.56 -0.45 27.29
N THR A 86 -9.03 -1.59 26.82
CA THR A 86 -7.66 -1.67 26.29
C THR A 86 -7.52 -0.86 25.01
N TYR A 87 -8.52 -0.86 24.12
CA TYR A 87 -8.51 0.00 22.93
C TYR A 87 -8.48 1.47 23.30
N GLU A 88 -9.36 1.91 24.22
CA GLU A 88 -9.41 3.30 24.65
C GLU A 88 -8.11 3.74 25.36
N LYS A 89 -7.51 2.85 26.16
CA LYS A 89 -6.18 3.08 26.76
C LYS A 89 -5.11 3.29 25.69
N LEU A 90 -5.05 2.43 24.66
CA LEU A 90 -4.09 2.55 23.56
C LEU A 90 -4.35 3.81 22.73
N ARG A 91 -5.60 4.08 22.37
CA ARG A 91 -6.02 5.28 21.63
C ARG A 91 -5.57 6.53 22.36
N LYS A 92 -5.82 6.62 23.67
CA LYS A 92 -5.40 7.76 24.49
C LYS A 92 -3.87 7.85 24.56
N LEU A 93 -3.18 6.73 24.77
CA LEU A 93 -1.73 6.67 24.86
C LEU A 93 -1.04 7.21 23.60
N TYR A 94 -1.52 6.79 22.42
CA TYR A 94 -0.94 7.18 21.13
C TYR A 94 -1.53 8.45 20.53
N SER A 95 -2.58 9.03 21.10
CA SER A 95 -3.24 10.24 20.58
C SER A 95 -2.25 11.39 20.33
N LYS A 96 -1.35 11.64 21.28
CA LYS A 96 -0.34 12.69 21.20
C LYS A 96 0.70 12.40 20.11
N THR A 97 1.26 11.18 20.08
CA THR A 97 2.29 10.83 19.10
C THR A 97 1.72 10.72 17.68
N ASN A 98 0.47 10.25 17.53
CA ASN A 98 -0.24 10.26 16.25
C ASN A 98 -0.45 11.70 15.77
N LYS A 99 -0.87 12.62 16.65
CA LYS A 99 -0.98 14.05 16.29
C LYS A 99 0.37 14.61 15.84
N GLN A 100 1.44 14.36 16.59
CA GLN A 100 2.79 14.81 16.23
C GLN A 100 3.24 14.25 14.88
N PHE A 101 2.91 12.99 14.59
CA PHE A 101 3.17 12.37 13.30
C PHE A 101 2.45 13.12 12.18
N TYR A 102 1.13 13.38 12.30
CA TYR A 102 0.40 14.14 11.28
C TYR A 102 0.91 15.57 11.10
N ASP A 103 1.23 16.26 12.20
CA ASP A 103 1.80 17.61 12.15
C ASP A 103 3.15 17.60 11.40
N LEU A 104 3.98 16.57 11.62
CA LEU A 104 5.23 16.37 10.89
C LEU A 104 4.97 16.06 9.42
N LEU A 105 3.95 15.26 9.11
CA LEU A 105 3.58 14.92 7.75
C LEU A 105 3.21 16.18 6.94
N GLU A 106 2.38 17.05 7.54
CA GLU A 106 1.88 18.28 6.93
C GLU A 106 2.98 19.35 6.78
N ALA A 107 3.82 19.53 7.81
CA ALA A 107 4.89 20.53 7.79
C ALA A 107 6.01 20.20 6.77
N ASN A 108 6.17 18.93 6.40
CA ASN A 108 7.26 18.47 5.54
C ASN A 108 6.73 17.69 4.33
N PRO A 109 5.89 18.28 3.45
CA PRO A 109 5.12 17.55 2.45
C PRO A 109 5.96 16.51 1.67
N GLY A 110 5.45 15.29 1.58
CA GLY A 110 6.09 14.18 0.86
C GLY A 110 6.05 14.34 -0.66
N PRO A 111 6.36 13.26 -1.41
CA PRO A 111 6.25 13.27 -2.86
C PRO A 111 4.79 13.46 -3.32
N GLU A 112 4.58 13.77 -4.60
CA GLU A 112 3.24 14.08 -5.15
C GLU A 112 2.26 12.90 -5.10
N MET A 113 2.76 11.66 -5.21
CA MET A 113 1.92 10.47 -5.12
C MET A 113 1.56 10.09 -3.68
N GLU A 114 1.96 10.86 -2.66
CA GLU A 114 1.52 10.66 -1.27
C GLU A 114 0.08 11.18 -1.10
N GLN A 115 -0.72 10.48 -0.28
CA GLN A 115 -2.13 10.86 -0.01
C GLN A 115 -2.21 12.22 0.73
N ARG A 116 -3.09 13.13 0.28
CA ARG A 116 -3.27 14.47 0.89
C ARG A 116 -4.76 14.87 1.03
N PRO A 117 -5.19 15.35 2.22
CA PRO A 117 -4.47 15.23 3.49
C PRO A 117 -4.23 13.76 3.82
N PHE A 118 -3.14 13.45 4.55
CA PHE A 118 -2.86 12.06 4.89
C PHE A 118 -4.01 11.51 5.75
N PRO A 119 -4.62 10.37 5.40
CA PRO A 119 -5.72 9.80 6.17
C PRO A 119 -5.32 9.60 7.62
N ARG A 120 -6.16 10.09 8.54
CA ARG A 120 -5.95 9.84 9.96
C ARG A 120 -6.44 8.43 10.27
N PHE A 121 -5.74 7.73 11.15
CA PHE A 121 -6.16 6.46 11.70
C PHE A 121 -7.61 6.56 12.19
N SER A 122 -8.51 5.89 11.47
CA SER A 122 -9.92 5.85 11.80
C SER A 122 -10.08 5.00 13.05
N THR A 123 -10.65 5.59 14.09
CA THR A 123 -11.23 4.80 15.16
C THR A 123 -12.56 4.29 14.63
N THR A 124 -12.62 3.02 14.23
CA THR A 124 -13.90 2.37 13.94
C THR A 124 -14.81 2.59 15.14
N GLU A 125 -16.00 3.15 14.90
CA GLU A 125 -17.04 3.19 15.92
C GLU A 125 -17.33 1.76 16.34
N CYS A 126 -17.29 1.53 17.65
CA CYS A 126 -17.53 0.22 18.20
C CYS A 126 -18.99 -0.16 17.97
N VAL A 127 -19.22 -1.24 17.22
CA VAL A 127 -20.52 -1.90 17.23
C VAL A 127 -20.52 -2.76 18.49
N GLU A 128 -21.25 -2.35 19.51
CA GLU A 128 -21.43 -3.19 20.69
C GLU A 128 -22.16 -4.46 20.27
N ASP A 129 -21.63 -5.63 20.65
CA ASP A 129 -22.33 -6.89 20.50
C ASP A 129 -23.60 -6.83 21.36
N ASP A 130 -24.76 -6.74 20.71
CA ASP A 130 -26.06 -6.79 21.34
C ASP A 130 -26.17 -8.14 22.09
N LYS A 131 -26.04 -8.10 23.41
CA LYS A 131 -26.05 -9.30 24.27
C LYS A 131 -27.42 -9.96 24.18
N ARG A 132 -27.50 -11.04 23.41
CA ARG A 132 -28.68 -11.92 23.31
C ARG A 132 -28.67 -13.01 24.37
#